data_AF-A0A974BS19-F1
#
_entry.id   AF-A0A974BS19-F1
#
_cell.length_a   1.000
_cell.length_b   1.000
_cell.length_c   1.000
_cell.angle_alpha   90.00
_cell.angle_beta   90.00
_cell.angle_gamma   90.00
#
_symmetry.space_group_name_H-M   'P 1'
#
loop_
_entity.id
_entity.type
_entity.pdbx_description
1 polymer ?
#
loop_
_entity_poly.entity_id
_entity_poly.type
_entity_poly.pdbx_seq_one_letter_code
_entity_poly.pdbx_strand_id
1 'polypeptide(L)'
;MEFEVEDTPEVPTRSFSLREFVMGEDPPGSDTQSQVDEVSSSPDDSESEGLQEALLGMMSEFKLRLRDVTQALLKNNGELSATRHFLRTGSRPDGFPIWMRKDDLELQKADAETQKRLIQKYGADNVAKRVAFLAS
;
A
#
# COMPACT_ATOMS: atom_id res chain seq x y z
N MET A 1 8.77 64.06 7.22
CA MET A 1 8.92 62.99 8.23
C MET A 1 8.10 61.84 7.72
N GLU A 2 8.80 60.90 7.10
CA GLU A 2 8.30 59.65 6.56
C GLU A 2 8.32 58.62 7.71
N PHE A 3 7.28 57.78 7.79
CA PHE A 3 7.27 56.47 8.47
C PHE A 3 6.22 55.65 7.71
N GLU A 4 6.66 54.94 6.68
CA GLU A 4 7.08 53.53 6.70
C GLU A 4 5.91 52.57 6.93
N VAL A 5 5.63 51.86 5.85
CA VAL A 5 4.61 50.84 5.63
C VAL A 5 5.03 49.60 6.41
N GLU A 6 4.14 49.07 7.24
CA GLU A 6 4.35 47.85 8.00
C GLU A 6 4.29 46.64 7.04
N ASP A 7 5.47 46.08 6.76
CA ASP A 7 5.70 45.00 5.81
C ASP A 7 5.38 43.64 6.46
N THR A 8 4.35 42.97 5.95
CA THR A 8 3.98 41.61 6.35
C THR A 8 5.03 40.60 5.87
N PRO A 9 5.57 39.70 6.72
CA PRO A 9 6.57 38.75 6.29
C PRO A 9 5.96 37.66 5.39
N GLU A 10 6.39 37.62 4.12
CA GLU A 10 6.15 36.52 3.18
C GLU A 10 6.64 35.18 3.75
N VAL A 11 5.78 34.16 3.72
CA VAL A 11 6.16 32.77 4.02
C VAL A 11 6.86 32.20 2.77
N PRO A 12 8.14 31.79 2.85
CA PRO A 12 8.84 31.27 1.67
C PRO A 12 8.25 29.91 1.26
N THR A 13 7.56 29.87 0.11
CA THR A 13 7.21 28.63 -0.56
C THR A 13 8.47 27.98 -1.12
N ARG A 14 9.15 27.18 -0.30
CA ARG A 14 10.26 26.35 -0.74
C ARG A 14 9.73 25.22 -1.62
N SER A 15 9.84 25.42 -2.93
CA SER A 15 9.76 24.37 -3.93
C SER A 15 10.95 23.42 -3.71
N PHE A 16 10.72 22.28 -3.06
CA PHE A 16 11.73 21.23 -2.97
C PHE A 16 11.84 20.54 -4.33
N SER A 17 12.91 20.84 -5.06
CA SER A 17 13.28 20.15 -6.29
C SER A 17 14.07 18.90 -5.93
N LEU A 18 13.62 17.72 -6.38
CA LEU A 18 14.27 16.41 -6.15
C LEU A 18 15.69 16.29 -6.75
N ARG A 19 16.25 17.37 -7.29
CA ARG A 19 17.61 17.46 -7.81
C ARG A 19 18.63 17.82 -6.72
N GLU A 20 18.18 18.19 -5.52
CA GLU A 20 19.05 18.65 -4.42
C GLU A 20 19.68 17.52 -3.59
N PHE A 21 19.36 16.24 -3.87
CA PHE A 21 19.98 15.10 -3.16
C PHE A 21 21.28 14.58 -3.81
N VAL A 22 21.76 15.20 -4.91
CA VAL A 22 23.06 14.85 -5.50
C VAL A 22 24.16 15.60 -4.74
N MET A 23 24.68 14.98 -3.68
CA MET A 23 25.95 15.39 -3.08
C MET A 23 27.12 14.88 -3.93
N GLY A 24 27.81 15.81 -4.60
CA GLY A 24 29.27 15.83 -4.76
C GLY A 24 29.93 15.00 -5.86
N GLU A 25 30.30 15.65 -6.97
CA GLU A 25 31.48 15.32 -7.80
C GLU A 25 32.75 15.89 -7.08
N ASP A 26 33.98 15.34 -7.05
CA ASP A 26 34.74 14.27 -7.75
C ASP A 26 36.18 14.17 -7.09
N PRO A 27 37.26 13.44 -7.52
CA PRO A 27 37.50 12.52 -8.67
C PRO A 27 38.42 11.28 -8.31
N PRO A 28 39.25 10.71 -9.24
CA PRO A 28 39.03 9.48 -10.03
C PRO A 28 39.83 8.25 -9.51
N GLY A 29 39.33 7.03 -9.75
CA GLY A 29 40.15 5.84 -9.51
C GLY A 29 39.47 4.49 -9.74
N SER A 30 39.85 3.85 -10.86
CA SER A 30 39.85 2.41 -11.18
C SER A 30 38.57 1.58 -10.99
N ASP A 31 38.10 1.08 -12.14
CA ASP A 31 37.65 -0.29 -12.40
C ASP A 31 36.89 -1.03 -11.29
N THR A 32 35.61 -1.29 -11.51
CA THR A 32 35.11 -2.66 -11.77
C THR A 32 33.65 -2.59 -12.23
N GLN A 33 33.46 -3.02 -13.47
CA GLN A 33 32.18 -3.39 -14.07
C GLN A 33 31.43 -4.41 -13.20
N SER A 34 30.27 -4.00 -12.67
CA SER A 34 29.12 -4.87 -12.51
C SER A 34 27.87 -4.03 -12.71
N GLN A 35 27.32 -4.10 -13.92
CA GLN A 35 25.94 -3.76 -14.18
C GLN A 35 25.10 -4.78 -13.39
N VAL A 36 24.60 -4.36 -12.22
CA VAL A 36 23.37 -4.94 -11.72
C VAL A 36 22.27 -4.22 -12.49
N ASP A 37 21.66 -4.92 -13.44
CA ASP A 37 20.36 -4.54 -13.95
C ASP A 37 19.40 -4.52 -12.76
N GLU A 38 19.26 -3.35 -12.15
CA GLU A 38 18.15 -3.04 -11.27
C GLU A 38 16.92 -2.94 -12.17
N VAL A 39 16.37 -4.11 -12.52
CA VAL A 39 15.03 -4.22 -13.08
C VAL A 39 14.08 -3.73 -12.00
N SER A 40 13.90 -2.41 -11.98
CA SER A 40 12.71 -1.79 -11.42
C SER A 40 11.56 -2.36 -12.22
N SER A 41 10.96 -3.41 -11.66
CA SER A 41 9.77 -4.04 -12.20
C SER A 41 8.63 -3.05 -11.98
N SER A 42 8.56 -2.04 -12.85
CA SER A 42 7.33 -1.28 -13.06
C SER A 42 6.23 -2.31 -13.29
N PRO A 43 5.09 -2.23 -12.60
CA PRO A 43 3.96 -3.10 -12.92
C PRO A 43 3.65 -2.94 -14.40
N ASP A 44 3.43 -4.06 -15.10
CA ASP A 44 3.05 -4.08 -16.51
C ASP A 44 1.77 -3.23 -16.65
N ASP A 45 1.75 -2.25 -17.56
CA ASP A 45 0.62 -1.32 -17.71
C ASP A 45 -0.72 -2.08 -17.84
N SER A 46 -0.67 -3.28 -18.41
CA SER A 46 -1.77 -4.24 -18.57
C SER A 46 -2.44 -4.66 -17.24
N GLU A 47 -1.68 -4.84 -16.16
CA GLU A 47 -2.22 -5.22 -14.85
C GLU A 47 -2.95 -4.04 -14.19
N SER A 48 -2.49 -2.81 -14.47
CA SER A 48 -3.07 -1.58 -13.91
C SER A 48 -4.45 -1.26 -14.51
N GLU A 49 -4.64 -1.51 -15.81
CA GLU A 49 -5.92 -1.29 -16.50
C GLU A 49 -7.02 -2.20 -15.95
N GLY A 50 -6.71 -3.49 -15.77
CA GLY A 50 -7.65 -4.46 -15.18
C GLY A 50 -8.05 -4.12 -13.75
N LEU A 51 -7.12 -3.59 -12.94
CA LEU A 51 -7.41 -3.14 -11.57
C LEU A 51 -8.32 -1.91 -11.56
N GLN A 52 -8.07 -0.93 -12.45
CA GLN A 52 -8.89 0.27 -12.55
C GLN A 52 -10.33 -0.09 -12.91
N GLU A 53 -10.55 -0.95 -13.91
CA GLU A 53 -11.88 -1.42 -14.29
C GLU A 53 -12.58 -2.14 -13.14
N ALA A 54 -11.86 -3.01 -12.43
CA ALA A 54 -12.41 -3.74 -11.28
C ALA A 54 -12.86 -2.80 -10.15
N LEU A 55 -12.04 -1.77 -9.83
CA LEU A 55 -12.37 -0.77 -8.81
C LEU A 55 -13.59 0.06 -9.21
N LEU A 56 -13.63 0.58 -10.45
CA LEU A 56 -14.75 1.36 -10.96
C LEU A 56 -16.04 0.54 -11.00
N GLY A 57 -15.94 -0.74 -11.39
CA GLY A 57 -17.05 -1.69 -11.37
C GLY A 57 -17.61 -1.87 -9.96
N MET A 58 -16.76 -2.12 -8.97
CA MET A 58 -17.20 -2.28 -7.57
C MET A 58 -17.79 -0.99 -6.99
N MET A 59 -17.20 0.18 -7.26
CA MET A 59 -17.77 1.46 -6.85
C MET A 59 -19.18 1.65 -7.39
N SER A 60 -19.38 1.33 -8.67
CA SER A 60 -20.67 1.47 -9.35
C SER A 60 -21.71 0.46 -8.88
N GLU A 61 -21.30 -0.78 -8.63
CA GLU A 61 -22.13 -1.90 -8.17
C GLU A 61 -22.63 -1.68 -6.75
N PHE A 62 -21.75 -1.33 -5.81
CA PHE A 62 -22.08 -1.22 -4.38
C PHE A 62 -22.37 0.21 -3.92
N LYS A 63 -22.29 1.21 -4.82
CA LYS A 63 -22.46 2.64 -4.51
C LYS A 63 -21.51 3.13 -3.41
N LEU A 64 -20.27 2.66 -3.47
CA LEU A 64 -19.21 2.99 -2.53
C LEU A 64 -18.19 3.94 -3.15
N ARG A 65 -17.51 4.72 -2.30
CA ARG A 65 -16.38 5.54 -2.74
C ARG A 65 -15.15 4.67 -2.95
N LEU A 66 -14.21 5.16 -3.75
CA LEU A 66 -12.92 4.52 -3.99
C LEU A 66 -12.26 4.07 -2.69
N ARG A 67 -12.14 4.98 -1.69
CA ARG A 67 -11.55 4.67 -0.39
C ARG A 67 -12.19 3.46 0.29
N ASP A 68 -13.52 3.37 0.25
CA ASP A 68 -14.26 2.34 0.96
C ASP A 68 -14.09 0.97 0.25
N VAL A 69 -14.04 0.98 -1.09
CA VAL A 69 -13.73 -0.21 -1.92
C VAL A 69 -12.29 -0.66 -1.74
N THR A 70 -11.32 0.25 -1.83
CA THR A 70 -9.89 -0.04 -1.61
C THR A 70 -9.68 -0.60 -0.20
N GLN A 71 -10.33 -0.01 0.81
CA GLN A 71 -10.25 -0.54 2.17
C GLN A 71 -10.83 -1.97 2.27
N ALA A 72 -11.94 -2.26 1.58
CA ALA A 72 -12.51 -3.60 1.57
C ALA A 72 -11.56 -4.62 0.93
N LEU A 73 -10.88 -4.25 -0.17
CA LEU A 73 -9.86 -5.08 -0.81
C LEU A 73 -8.68 -5.35 0.13
N LEU A 74 -8.14 -4.31 0.76
CA LEU A 74 -7.01 -4.42 1.69
C LEU A 74 -7.33 -5.36 2.86
N LYS A 75 -8.57 -5.40 3.32
CA LYS A 75 -9.01 -6.30 4.41
C LYS A 75 -9.28 -7.74 3.96
N ASN A 76 -9.33 -7.99 2.66
CA ASN A 76 -9.58 -9.30 2.02
C ASN A 76 -8.39 -9.75 1.14
N ASN A 77 -7.16 -9.37 1.48
CA ASN A 77 -5.94 -9.78 0.76
C ASN A 77 -5.93 -9.43 -0.74
N GLY A 78 -6.66 -8.38 -1.15
CA GLY A 78 -6.81 -8.03 -2.57
C GLY A 78 -7.70 -8.99 -3.38
N GLU A 79 -8.30 -10.00 -2.75
CA GLU A 79 -9.13 -11.01 -3.44
C GLU A 79 -10.47 -10.37 -3.88
N LEU A 80 -10.60 -10.07 -5.18
CA LEU A 80 -11.80 -9.44 -5.76
C LEU A 80 -13.09 -10.21 -5.47
N SER A 81 -13.06 -11.54 -5.64
CA SER A 81 -14.24 -12.40 -5.42
C SER A 81 -14.68 -12.38 -3.95
N ALA A 82 -13.73 -12.56 -3.02
CA ALA A 82 -14.02 -12.52 -1.58
C ALA A 82 -14.54 -11.14 -1.15
N THR A 83 -13.95 -10.06 -1.69
CA THR A 83 -14.37 -8.69 -1.42
C THR A 83 -15.79 -8.42 -1.91
N ARG A 84 -16.12 -8.80 -3.16
CA ARG A 84 -17.48 -8.65 -3.70
C ARG A 84 -18.52 -9.44 -2.90
N HIS A 85 -18.17 -10.64 -2.46
CA HIS A 85 -19.06 -11.42 -1.61
C HIS A 85 -19.27 -10.71 -0.25
N PHE A 86 -18.18 -10.28 0.40
CA PHE A 86 -18.23 -9.55 1.67
C PHE A 86 -19.04 -8.25 1.58
N LEU A 87 -18.89 -7.46 0.52
CA LEU A 87 -19.67 -6.23 0.33
C LEU A 87 -21.17 -6.50 0.14
N ARG A 88 -21.54 -7.68 -0.36
CA ARG A 88 -22.92 -8.08 -0.59
C ARG A 88 -23.58 -8.71 0.65
N THR A 89 -22.85 -9.52 1.40
CA THR A 89 -23.40 -10.37 2.47
C THR A 89 -22.96 -9.95 3.87
N GLY A 90 -21.90 -9.15 3.99
CA GLY A 90 -21.26 -8.78 5.25
C GLY A 90 -20.31 -9.85 5.81
N SER A 91 -20.13 -10.98 5.13
CA SER A 91 -19.25 -12.07 5.55
C SER A 91 -18.39 -12.54 4.38
N ARG A 92 -17.23 -13.15 4.65
CA ARG A 92 -16.43 -13.80 3.60
C ARG A 92 -17.01 -15.17 3.23
N PRO A 93 -16.80 -15.65 2.00
CA PRO A 93 -17.35 -16.93 1.54
C PRO A 93 -16.72 -18.15 2.23
N ASP A 94 -15.52 -18.01 2.78
CA ASP A 94 -14.80 -19.04 3.53
C ASP A 94 -15.17 -19.09 5.02
N GLY A 95 -16.10 -18.24 5.48
CA GLY A 95 -16.57 -18.20 6.85
C GLY A 95 -15.62 -17.54 7.86
N PHE A 96 -14.45 -17.09 7.41
CA PHE A 96 -13.47 -16.41 8.27
C PHE A 96 -13.72 -14.89 8.32
N PRO A 97 -13.25 -14.21 9.38
CA PRO A 97 -13.36 -12.76 9.46
C PRO A 97 -12.44 -12.05 8.46
N ILE A 98 -12.67 -10.76 8.26
CA ILE A 98 -11.75 -9.87 7.54
C ILE A 98 -10.55 -9.49 8.42
N TRP A 99 -9.45 -9.05 7.80
CA TRP A 99 -8.26 -8.61 8.53
C TRP A 99 -8.45 -7.24 9.17
N MET A 100 -7.95 -7.08 10.39
CA MET A 100 -7.90 -5.80 11.09
C MET A 100 -6.46 -5.37 11.31
N ARG A 101 -6.23 -4.06 11.46
CA ARG A 101 -4.88 -3.51 11.69
C ARG A 101 -4.18 -4.14 12.90
N LYS A 102 -4.94 -4.47 13.95
CA LYS A 102 -4.41 -5.16 15.14
C LYS A 102 -3.88 -6.56 14.79
N ASP A 103 -4.59 -7.31 13.96
CA ASP A 103 -4.19 -8.65 13.54
C ASP A 103 -2.92 -8.59 12.68
N ASP A 104 -2.79 -7.59 11.81
CA ASP A 104 -1.57 -7.37 11.03
C ASP A 104 -0.35 -7.04 11.92
N LEU A 105 -0.54 -6.22 12.95
CA LEU A 105 0.52 -5.92 13.93
C LEU A 105 0.92 -7.13 14.75
N GLU A 106 -0.04 -8.01 15.06
CA GLU A 106 0.20 -9.27 15.74
C GLU A 106 0.96 -10.26 14.85
N LEU A 107 0.61 -10.33 13.56
CA LEU A 107 1.27 -11.19 12.57
C LEU A 107 2.77 -10.89 12.43
N GLN A 108 3.18 -9.63 12.63
CA GLN A 108 4.59 -9.19 12.55
C GLN A 108 5.46 -9.62 13.74
N LYS A 109 4.85 -10.00 14.88
CA LYS A 109 5.61 -10.30 16.11
C LYS A 109 6.37 -11.63 16.06
N ALA A 110 6.08 -12.48 15.07
CA ALA A 110 6.71 -13.80 14.87
C ALA A 110 6.72 -14.69 16.12
N ASP A 111 5.79 -14.49 17.05
CA ASP A 111 5.67 -15.30 18.27
C ASP A 111 4.71 -16.47 18.06
N ALA A 112 5.08 -17.65 18.59
CA ALA A 112 4.37 -18.90 18.33
C ALA A 112 2.93 -18.90 18.88
N GLU A 113 2.68 -18.21 19.99
CA GLU A 113 1.35 -18.14 20.60
C GLU A 113 0.40 -17.27 19.77
N THR A 114 0.87 -16.10 19.31
CA THR A 114 0.12 -15.24 18.40
C THR A 114 -0.11 -15.91 17.07
N GLN A 115 0.89 -16.60 16.50
CA GLN A 115 0.71 -17.36 15.27
C GLN A 115 -0.39 -18.42 15.43
N LYS A 116 -0.38 -19.18 16.53
CA LYS A 116 -1.44 -20.16 16.84
C LYS A 116 -2.82 -19.49 16.95
N ARG A 117 -2.92 -18.34 17.64
CA ARG A 117 -4.17 -17.58 17.77
C ARG A 117 -4.69 -17.09 16.42
N LEU A 118 -3.81 -16.58 15.56
CA LEU A 118 -4.18 -16.11 14.22
C LEU A 118 -4.61 -17.26 13.32
N ILE A 119 -3.92 -18.41 13.36
CA ILE A 119 -4.32 -19.62 12.65
C ILE A 119 -5.69 -20.12 13.13
N GLN A 120 -5.98 -20.07 14.43
CA GLN A 120 -7.29 -20.44 14.95
C GLN A 120 -8.39 -19.48 14.47
N LYS A 121 -8.09 -18.19 14.35
CA LYS A 121 -9.06 -17.16 13.96
C LYS A 121 -9.33 -17.10 12.45
N TYR A 122 -8.30 -17.29 11.63
CA TYR A 122 -8.37 -17.09 10.18
C TYR A 122 -8.17 -18.37 9.37
N GLY A 123 -7.65 -19.43 9.97
CA GLY A 123 -7.19 -20.62 9.26
C GLY A 123 -5.76 -20.45 8.73
N ALA A 124 -5.03 -21.56 8.63
CA ALA A 124 -3.62 -21.55 8.21
C ALA A 124 -3.43 -20.95 6.81
N ASP A 125 -4.31 -21.31 5.86
CA ASP A 125 -4.23 -20.84 4.47
C ASP A 125 -4.41 -19.32 4.36
N ASN A 126 -5.36 -18.76 5.10
CA ASN A 126 -5.59 -17.31 5.11
C ASN A 126 -4.46 -16.54 5.78
N VAL A 127 -3.84 -17.10 6.81
CA VAL A 127 -2.64 -16.52 7.43
C VAL A 127 -1.50 -16.50 6.41
N ALA A 128 -1.26 -17.62 5.70
CA ALA A 128 -0.23 -17.67 4.66
C ALA A 128 -0.49 -16.66 3.54
N LYS A 129 -1.73 -16.57 3.04
CA LYS A 129 -2.14 -15.55 2.05
C LYS A 129 -1.89 -14.13 2.56
N ARG A 130 -2.18 -13.85 3.83
CA ARG A 130 -1.96 -12.51 4.40
C ARG A 130 -0.49 -12.16 4.49
N VAL A 131 0.35 -13.10 4.90
CA VAL A 131 1.80 -12.91 4.93
C VAL A 131 2.31 -12.57 3.53
N ALA A 132 1.90 -13.34 2.51
CA ALA A 132 2.27 -13.05 1.13
C ALA A 132 1.78 -11.66 0.67
N PHE A 133 0.54 -11.31 0.98
CA PHE A 133 -0.06 -10.02 0.63
C PHE A 133 0.60 -8.82 1.31
N LEU A 134 1.18 -8.98 2.51
CA LEU A 134 1.89 -7.90 3.20
C LEU A 134 3.35 -7.80 2.79
N ALA A 135 3.89 -8.81 2.10
CA ALA A 135 5.24 -8.84 1.58
C ALA A 135 5.35 -8.38 0.11
N SER A 136 4.22 -8.31 -0.60
CA SER A 136 4.11 -7.84 -1.99
C SER A 136 4.15 -6.33 -2.11
#